data_AF-A0A0G1S2I1-F1
#
_entry.id   AF-A0A0G1S2I1-F1
#
_cell.length_a   1.000
_cell.length_b   1.000
_cell.length_c   1.000
_cell.angle_alpha   90.00
_cell.angle_beta   90.00
_cell.angle_gamma   90.00
#
_symmetry.space_group_name_H-M   'P 1'
#
loop_
_entity.id
_entity.type
_entity.pdbx_description
1 polymer ?
#
loop_
_entity_poly.entity_id
_entity_poly.type
_entity_poly.pdbx_seq_one_letter_code
_entity_poly.pdbx_strand_id
1 'polypeptide(L)'
;MGRITKNTVKQLSAMRGINVDPLGNFVELPTKGNFREGLSIFEYVTSVRGSRKGLTDTALRTADAGYLTRRLVDVSHDAIVRAEDCGTDDFITISSEAERSKAFGKRIAHRFTVKKVINPETKKVMVDAGDMISEELAVAIEAAGVKEVEVRSPLTCKLRFGLCAKCYGHNLATNDLAKIGDPAGVLAAQSIGEPGTQLTMRTKHSGGVAGVDVTQGLPRVTELFEVRTPKLVAPLAEVSGKVKVTETDNGNLVTITPTGKSGKEDRKEYLIPLAMPLKVEDGGLVAVGTQLATGGVDIKSLLRIKGLRASQIYLIHEIQGIYESQGIGIHDKHFEVIVRKMCDYVRIDNVGDTSLVAGDVISRGSYEMANEAAIAQGGEPATATSLILGTIRAALHTDSWLSAASFQDTTSVLTDSAVQGRIDHLIGMKENVIIGRLVPTSKERAKIENI
;
A
#
# COMPACT_ATOMS: atom_id res chain seq x y z
N MET A 1 -7.80 -32.47 3.06
CA MET A 1 -7.16 -33.11 4.21
C MET A 1 -7.36 -32.24 5.46
N GLY A 2 -7.90 -32.84 6.52
CA GLY A 2 -7.99 -32.39 7.93
C GLY A 2 -8.23 -30.91 8.26
N ARG A 3 -9.48 -30.54 8.62
CA ARG A 3 -9.85 -29.26 9.26
C ARG A 3 -9.23 -29.05 10.67
N ILE A 4 -8.35 -29.94 11.12
CA ILE A 4 -7.87 -30.01 12.50
C ILE A 4 -6.41 -29.52 12.53
N THR A 5 -6.17 -28.43 13.24
CA THR A 5 -4.81 -27.90 13.45
C THR A 5 -4.14 -28.60 14.64
N LYS A 6 -2.80 -28.57 14.73
CA LYS A 6 -2.06 -29.07 15.90
C LYS A 6 -2.56 -28.45 17.21
N ASN A 7 -2.94 -27.17 17.18
CA ASN A 7 -3.52 -26.48 18.34
C ASN A 7 -4.89 -27.04 18.71
N THR A 8 -5.73 -27.35 17.74
CA THR A 8 -7.03 -28.00 17.96
C THR A 8 -6.86 -29.38 18.59
N VAL A 9 -5.90 -30.19 18.10
CA VAL A 9 -5.58 -31.50 18.71
C VAL A 9 -5.06 -31.33 20.14
N LYS A 10 -4.16 -30.37 20.36
CA LYS A 10 -3.62 -30.07 21.70
C LYS A 10 -4.74 -29.76 22.69
N GLN A 11 -5.72 -28.95 22.32
CA GLN A 11 -6.84 -28.63 23.21
C GLN A 11 -7.77 -29.82 23.48
N LEU A 12 -7.86 -30.78 22.55
CA LEU A 12 -8.69 -31.98 22.68
C LEU A 12 -8.05 -33.06 23.56
N SER A 13 -6.74 -33.30 23.40
CA SER A 13 -6.06 -34.47 24.00
C SER A 13 -4.96 -34.14 25.00
N ALA A 14 -4.61 -32.87 25.18
CA ALA A 14 -3.56 -32.41 26.10
C ALA A 14 -4.02 -31.11 26.79
N MET A 15 -3.17 -30.50 27.61
CA MET A 15 -3.54 -29.28 28.32
C MET A 15 -3.91 -28.13 27.36
N ARG A 16 -4.99 -27.41 27.69
CA ARG A 16 -5.40 -26.20 26.95
C ARG A 16 -4.36 -25.08 27.10
N GLY A 17 -3.75 -24.94 28.28
CA GLY A 17 -2.65 -24.01 28.55
C GLY A 17 -3.12 -22.66 29.10
N ILE A 18 -2.39 -21.60 28.76
CA ILE A 18 -2.58 -20.26 29.32
C ILE A 18 -3.71 -19.54 28.58
N ASN A 19 -4.61 -18.93 29.36
CA ASN A 19 -5.66 -18.07 28.84
C ASN A 19 -5.23 -16.60 28.87
N VAL A 20 -5.89 -15.79 28.04
CA VAL A 20 -5.67 -14.33 27.96
C VAL A 20 -6.92 -13.61 28.48
N ASP A 21 -6.72 -12.65 29.38
CA ASP A 21 -7.78 -11.79 29.91
C ASP A 21 -8.25 -10.76 28.85
N PRO A 22 -9.44 -10.13 28.96
CA PRO A 22 -9.88 -9.15 27.98
C PRO A 22 -8.94 -7.96 27.79
N LEU A 23 -8.05 -7.68 28.74
CA LEU A 23 -7.01 -6.66 28.59
C LEU A 23 -5.79 -7.11 27.78
N GLY A 24 -5.71 -8.38 27.38
CA GLY A 24 -4.56 -8.94 26.65
C GLY A 24 -3.47 -9.53 27.55
N ASN A 25 -3.63 -9.47 28.87
CA ASN A 25 -2.67 -10.03 29.82
C ASN A 25 -2.84 -11.54 29.96
N PHE A 26 -1.74 -12.25 30.17
CA PHE A 26 -1.78 -13.68 30.49
C PHE A 26 -2.38 -13.89 31.88
N VAL A 27 -3.30 -14.83 31.98
CA VAL A 27 -3.81 -15.29 33.28
C VAL A 27 -2.76 -16.20 33.90
N GLU A 28 -2.31 -15.88 35.11
CA GLU A 28 -1.22 -16.60 35.80
C GLU A 28 -1.52 -18.08 36.03
N LEU A 29 -2.79 -18.44 36.23
CA LEU A 29 -3.23 -19.81 36.42
C LEU A 29 -3.55 -20.49 35.07
N PRO A 30 -2.78 -21.51 34.64
CA PRO A 30 -3.04 -22.22 33.40
C PRO A 30 -4.22 -23.20 33.55
N THR A 31 -4.93 -23.43 32.45
CA THR A 31 -5.91 -24.51 32.32
C THR A 31 -5.19 -25.82 32.04
N LYS A 32 -5.18 -26.72 33.03
CA LYS A 32 -4.51 -28.02 32.96
C LYS A 32 -5.39 -29.06 32.28
N GLY A 33 -6.71 -28.97 32.47
CA GLY A 33 -7.69 -29.86 31.86
C GLY A 33 -7.71 -29.77 30.33
N ASN A 34 -8.31 -30.79 29.73
CA ASN A 34 -8.50 -30.93 28.29
C ASN A 34 -9.97 -31.26 27.97
N PHE A 35 -10.41 -31.11 26.72
CA PHE A 35 -11.82 -31.33 26.39
C PHE A 35 -12.28 -32.78 26.53
N ARG A 36 -11.36 -33.76 26.51
CA ARG A 36 -11.66 -35.17 26.76
C ARG A 36 -11.90 -35.48 28.24
N GLU A 37 -11.10 -34.89 29.12
CA GLU A 37 -11.16 -35.06 30.58
C GLU A 37 -12.22 -34.15 31.22
N GLY A 38 -12.57 -33.04 30.54
CA GLY A 38 -13.44 -32.01 31.07
C GLY A 38 -12.65 -30.86 31.71
N LEU A 39 -13.34 -29.74 31.92
CA LEU A 39 -12.78 -28.54 32.56
C LEU A 39 -13.48 -28.32 33.90
N SER A 40 -12.71 -27.91 34.92
CA SER A 40 -13.30 -27.44 36.17
C SER A 40 -14.11 -26.14 35.94
N ILE A 41 -15.03 -25.83 36.86
CA ILE A 41 -15.86 -24.61 36.78
C ILE A 41 -14.96 -23.36 36.63
N PHE A 42 -13.87 -23.29 37.39
CA PHE A 42 -12.93 -22.17 37.35
C PHE A 42 -12.21 -22.06 36.00
N GLU A 43 -11.70 -23.16 35.46
CA GLU A 43 -11.04 -23.20 34.14
C GLU A 43 -12.01 -22.81 33.02
N TYR A 44 -13.25 -23.29 33.08
CA TYR A 44 -14.28 -22.93 32.13
C TYR A 44 -14.60 -21.43 32.16
N VAL A 45 -14.84 -20.86 33.35
CA VAL A 45 -15.15 -19.43 33.51
C VAL A 45 -14.00 -18.54 33.03
N THR A 46 -12.75 -18.92 33.30
CA THR A 46 -11.56 -18.19 32.86
C THR A 46 -11.45 -18.21 31.33
N SER A 47 -11.72 -19.36 30.71
CA SER A 47 -11.72 -19.51 29.25
C SER A 47 -12.84 -18.71 28.57
N VAL A 48 -14.01 -18.57 29.21
CA VAL A 48 -15.16 -17.84 28.65
C VAL A 48 -14.83 -16.35 28.43
N ARG A 49 -14.03 -15.73 29.29
CA ARG A 49 -13.67 -14.30 29.17
C ARG A 49 -12.94 -13.99 27.86
N GLY A 50 -11.87 -14.74 27.58
CA GLY A 50 -11.10 -14.58 26.33
C GLY A 50 -11.93 -14.95 25.10
N SER A 51 -12.79 -15.96 25.20
CA SER A 51 -13.69 -16.37 24.11
C SER A 51 -14.73 -15.29 23.78
N ARG A 52 -15.34 -14.67 24.80
CA ARG A 52 -16.29 -13.56 24.62
C ARG A 52 -15.63 -12.35 23.97
N LYS A 53 -14.43 -11.96 24.43
CA LYS A 53 -13.67 -10.88 23.77
C LYS A 53 -13.43 -11.20 22.30
N GLY A 54 -12.97 -12.41 21.98
CA GLY A 54 -12.73 -12.82 20.59
C GLY A 54 -13.97 -12.73 19.70
N LEU A 55 -15.14 -13.16 20.21
CA LEU A 55 -16.41 -13.06 19.49
C LEU A 55 -16.85 -11.60 19.29
N THR A 56 -16.77 -10.77 20.32
CA THR A 56 -17.11 -9.34 20.24
C THR A 56 -16.18 -8.59 19.30
N ASP A 57 -14.86 -8.80 19.43
CA ASP A 57 -13.86 -8.18 18.55
C ASP A 57 -14.07 -8.61 17.11
N THR A 58 -14.40 -9.87 16.86
CA THR A 58 -14.72 -10.32 15.50
C THR A 58 -15.94 -9.58 14.95
N ALA A 59 -17.01 -9.48 15.73
CA ALA A 59 -18.24 -8.81 15.30
C ALA A 59 -18.00 -7.32 14.98
N LEU A 60 -17.27 -6.61 15.85
CA LEU A 60 -16.95 -5.19 15.66
C LEU A 60 -15.97 -4.97 14.49
N ARG A 61 -14.85 -5.70 14.46
CA ARG A 61 -13.80 -5.48 13.45
C ARG A 61 -14.20 -5.93 12.05
N THR A 62 -15.23 -6.78 11.90
CA THR A 62 -15.79 -7.11 10.59
C THR A 62 -16.35 -5.86 9.89
N ALA A 63 -16.99 -4.96 10.65
CA ALA A 63 -17.48 -3.69 10.11
C ALA A 63 -16.33 -2.80 9.62
N ASP A 64 -15.24 -2.72 10.37
CA ASP A 64 -14.06 -1.92 9.99
C ASP A 64 -13.40 -2.43 8.69
N ALA A 65 -13.30 -3.76 8.52
CA ALA A 65 -12.75 -4.36 7.31
C ALA A 65 -13.66 -4.14 6.08
N GLY A 66 -14.97 -4.28 6.26
CA GLY A 66 -15.95 -3.96 5.23
C GLY A 66 -15.88 -2.47 4.84
N TYR A 67 -15.70 -1.60 5.83
CA TYR A 67 -15.56 -0.17 5.59
C TYR A 67 -14.26 0.19 4.87
N LEU A 68 -13.14 -0.46 5.21
CA LEU A 68 -11.90 -0.33 4.43
C LEU A 68 -12.11 -0.74 2.98
N THR A 69 -12.81 -1.85 2.73
CA THR A 69 -13.10 -2.31 1.36
C THR A 69 -13.90 -1.26 0.58
N ARG A 70 -14.93 -0.68 1.20
CA ARG A 70 -15.70 0.43 0.62
C ARG A 70 -14.80 1.61 0.24
N ARG A 71 -13.92 2.06 1.14
CA ARG A 71 -12.98 3.16 0.87
C ARG A 71 -12.04 2.86 -0.28
N LEU A 72 -11.50 1.64 -0.34
CA LEU A 72 -10.61 1.22 -1.42
C LEU A 72 -11.31 1.26 -2.78
N VAL A 73 -12.59 0.83 -2.84
CA VAL A 73 -13.40 0.94 -4.07
C VAL A 73 -13.65 2.40 -4.42
N ASP A 74 -14.03 3.23 -3.45
CA ASP A 74 -14.29 4.66 -3.69
C ASP A 74 -13.06 5.40 -4.25
N VAL A 75 -11.84 5.03 -3.85
CA VAL A 75 -10.60 5.63 -4.36
C VAL A 75 -10.20 5.12 -5.75
N SER A 76 -10.58 3.89 -6.11
CA SER A 76 -10.01 3.19 -7.28
C SER A 76 -11.01 2.82 -8.37
N HIS A 77 -12.31 3.09 -8.19
CA HIS A 77 -13.34 2.74 -9.17
C HIS A 77 -13.13 3.35 -10.57
N ASP A 78 -12.37 4.43 -10.69
CA ASP A 78 -12.02 5.10 -11.95
C ASP A 78 -10.73 4.53 -12.60
N ALA A 79 -10.00 3.65 -11.90
CA ALA A 79 -8.83 2.94 -12.41
C ALA A 79 -9.24 1.78 -13.33
N ILE A 80 -9.55 2.14 -14.58
CA ILE A 80 -9.97 1.22 -15.65
C ILE A 80 -8.83 1.10 -16.66
N VAL A 81 -8.68 -0.07 -17.28
CA VAL A 81 -7.76 -0.22 -18.42
C VAL A 81 -8.37 0.46 -19.65
N ARG A 82 -7.76 1.57 -20.12
CA ARG A 82 -8.33 2.39 -21.22
C ARG A 82 -7.54 2.34 -22.52
N ALA A 83 -6.25 2.07 -22.44
CA ALA A 83 -5.35 2.02 -23.59
C ALA A 83 -4.49 0.76 -23.54
N GLU A 84 -3.98 0.31 -24.68
CA GLU A 84 -3.08 -0.86 -24.75
C GLU A 84 -1.69 -0.51 -24.19
N ASP A 85 -1.15 0.64 -24.58
CA ASP A 85 0.18 1.12 -24.18
C ASP A 85 0.14 2.63 -23.90
N CYS A 86 0.84 3.06 -22.85
CA CYS A 86 1.06 4.48 -22.56
C CYS A 86 2.43 4.99 -23.03
N GLY A 87 3.27 4.14 -23.61
CA GLY A 87 4.60 4.54 -24.11
C GLY A 87 5.60 4.92 -23.02
N THR A 88 5.36 4.53 -21.75
CA THR A 88 6.33 4.79 -20.68
C THR A 88 7.50 3.82 -20.74
N ASP A 89 8.72 4.37 -20.67
CA ASP A 89 9.97 3.64 -20.45
C ASP A 89 10.33 3.54 -18.96
N ASP A 90 9.51 4.13 -18.08
CA ASP A 90 9.74 4.10 -16.63
C ASP A 90 9.41 2.72 -16.06
N PHE A 91 10.31 2.21 -15.22
CA PHE A 91 10.23 0.86 -14.65
C PHE A 91 10.29 0.86 -13.12
N ILE A 92 9.94 -0.28 -12.55
CA ILE A 92 10.22 -0.63 -11.16
C ILE A 92 11.19 -1.80 -11.15
N THR A 93 12.24 -1.67 -10.34
CA THR A 93 13.19 -2.75 -10.11
C THR A 93 12.66 -3.66 -9.01
N ILE A 94 12.43 -4.93 -9.35
CA ILE A 94 12.13 -5.98 -8.38
C ILE A 94 13.43 -6.76 -8.14
N SER A 95 13.91 -6.77 -6.90
CA SER A 95 15.11 -7.50 -6.49
C SER A 95 14.78 -8.81 -5.78
N SER A 96 15.65 -9.81 -5.94
CA SER A 96 15.56 -11.11 -5.27
C SER A 96 16.26 -11.14 -3.90
N GLU A 97 17.14 -10.18 -3.61
CA GLU A 97 17.92 -10.12 -2.35
C GLU A 97 17.21 -9.36 -1.21
N ALA A 98 16.03 -8.79 -1.45
CA ALA A 98 15.26 -8.06 -0.43
C ALA A 98 14.56 -9.00 0.58
N GLU A 99 13.98 -8.42 1.65
CA GLU A 99 13.20 -9.13 2.70
C GLU A 99 12.13 -10.10 2.16
N ARG A 100 11.69 -9.91 0.90
CA ARG A 100 10.66 -10.71 0.21
C ARG A 100 11.21 -11.65 -0.87
N SER A 101 12.43 -12.16 -0.70
CA SER A 101 13.11 -13.05 -1.66
C SER A 101 12.29 -14.27 -2.10
N LYS A 102 11.55 -14.90 -1.17
CA LYS A 102 10.71 -16.08 -1.44
C LYS A 102 9.55 -15.84 -2.40
N ALA A 103 9.17 -14.58 -2.63
CA ALA A 103 8.07 -14.20 -3.51
C ALA A 103 8.57 -13.72 -4.89
N PHE A 104 9.87 -13.77 -5.17
CA PHE A 104 10.45 -13.17 -6.37
C PHE A 104 9.80 -13.66 -7.68
N GLY A 105 9.72 -14.98 -7.91
CA GLY A 105 9.06 -15.54 -9.10
C GLY A 105 7.60 -15.12 -9.25
N LYS A 106 6.84 -15.14 -8.14
CA LYS A 106 5.42 -14.72 -8.13
C LYS A 106 5.22 -13.23 -8.39
N ARG A 107 6.21 -12.38 -8.05
CA ARG A 107 6.13 -10.92 -8.22
C ARG A 107 6.44 -10.49 -9.64
N ILE A 108 7.34 -11.20 -10.34
CA ILE A 108 7.71 -10.93 -11.73
C ILE A 108 6.74 -11.55 -12.73
N ALA A 109 6.06 -12.65 -12.35
CA ALA A 109 5.10 -13.31 -13.19
C ALA A 109 4.03 -12.33 -13.70
N HIS A 110 3.60 -12.52 -14.94
CA HIS A 110 2.50 -11.79 -15.57
C HIS A 110 2.71 -10.28 -15.73
N ARG A 111 3.97 -9.83 -15.70
CA ARG A 111 4.37 -8.44 -15.96
C ARG A 111 5.16 -8.32 -17.26
N PHE A 112 5.16 -7.11 -17.81
CA PHE A 112 5.98 -6.78 -18.99
C PHE A 112 7.34 -6.23 -18.57
N THR A 113 8.40 -6.65 -19.24
CA THR A 113 9.76 -6.14 -19.05
C THR A 113 9.99 -4.86 -19.82
N VAL A 114 10.86 -3.98 -19.32
CA VAL A 114 11.34 -2.81 -20.08
C VAL A 114 12.67 -3.13 -20.76
N LYS A 115 13.59 -3.80 -20.05
CA LYS A 115 14.88 -4.25 -20.58
C LYS A 115 14.90 -5.76 -20.77
N LYS A 116 15.82 -6.22 -21.62
CA LYS A 116 16.07 -7.65 -21.84
C LYS A 116 16.57 -8.29 -20.54
N VAL A 117 15.98 -9.43 -20.18
CA VAL A 117 16.44 -10.22 -19.03
C VAL A 117 17.45 -11.25 -19.54
N ILE A 118 18.68 -11.12 -19.07
CA ILE A 118 19.80 -11.98 -19.49
C ILE A 118 20.15 -12.90 -18.33
N ASN A 119 20.33 -14.18 -18.62
CA ASN A 119 20.82 -15.13 -17.62
C ASN A 119 22.31 -14.82 -17.28
N PRO A 120 22.67 -14.63 -15.99
CA PRO A 120 24.03 -14.29 -15.57
C PRO A 120 25.07 -15.35 -15.97
N GLU A 121 24.70 -16.63 -15.97
CA GLU A 121 25.61 -17.75 -16.23
C GLU A 121 25.76 -18.05 -17.72
N THR A 122 24.64 -18.12 -18.45
CA THR A 122 24.63 -18.55 -19.86
C THR A 122 24.73 -17.41 -20.84
N LYS A 123 24.58 -16.15 -20.38
CA LYS A 123 24.47 -14.93 -21.22
C LYS A 123 23.37 -14.98 -22.28
N LYS A 124 22.48 -15.98 -22.23
CA LYS A 124 21.36 -16.13 -23.15
C LYS A 124 20.23 -15.18 -22.72
N VAL A 125 19.61 -14.53 -23.70
CA VAL A 125 18.40 -13.72 -23.48
C VAL A 125 17.25 -14.66 -23.14
N MET A 126 16.62 -14.45 -21.97
CA MET A 126 15.47 -15.23 -21.52
C MET A 126 14.15 -14.58 -21.92
N VAL A 127 14.08 -13.26 -21.84
CA VAL A 127 12.91 -12.45 -22.20
C VAL A 127 13.40 -11.20 -22.92
N ASP A 128 12.81 -10.91 -24.07
CA ASP A 128 13.11 -9.69 -24.83
C ASP A 128 12.48 -8.45 -24.17
N ALA A 129 12.89 -7.26 -24.62
CA ALA A 129 12.37 -6.01 -24.10
C ALA A 129 10.92 -5.81 -24.57
N GLY A 130 10.00 -5.56 -23.63
CA GLY A 130 8.58 -5.35 -23.95
C GLY A 130 7.74 -6.62 -24.00
N ASP A 131 8.32 -7.78 -23.69
CA ASP A 131 7.59 -9.04 -23.62
C ASP A 131 7.07 -9.33 -22.22
N MET A 132 6.02 -10.16 -22.15
CA MET A 132 5.44 -10.60 -20.89
C MET A 132 6.21 -11.79 -20.31
N ILE A 133 6.45 -11.74 -19.01
CA ILE A 133 6.98 -12.87 -18.23
C ILE A 133 5.82 -13.83 -17.94
N SER A 134 5.82 -15.02 -18.56
CA SER A 134 4.90 -16.11 -18.18
C SER A 134 5.32 -16.75 -16.84
N GLU A 135 4.43 -17.51 -16.22
CA GLU A 135 4.74 -18.21 -14.97
C GLU A 135 5.91 -19.20 -15.14
N GLU A 136 6.00 -19.88 -16.27
CA GLU A 136 7.10 -20.78 -16.61
C GLU A 136 8.43 -20.03 -16.75
N LEU A 137 8.42 -18.88 -17.42
CA LEU A 137 9.60 -18.02 -17.56
C LEU A 137 10.01 -17.43 -16.21
N ALA A 138 9.07 -17.10 -15.34
CA ALA A 138 9.37 -16.60 -14.00
C ALA A 138 10.13 -17.63 -13.16
N VAL A 139 9.71 -18.90 -13.19
CA VAL A 139 10.42 -20.00 -12.51
C VAL A 139 11.82 -20.21 -13.10
N ALA A 140 11.95 -20.11 -14.43
CA ALA A 140 13.25 -20.20 -15.09
C ALA A 140 14.18 -19.05 -14.69
N ILE A 141 13.67 -17.82 -14.57
CA ILE A 141 14.42 -16.63 -14.15
C ILE A 141 14.90 -16.77 -12.69
N GLU A 142 14.04 -17.33 -11.82
CA GLU A 142 14.39 -17.60 -10.43
C GLU A 142 15.46 -18.69 -10.32
N ALA A 143 15.35 -19.78 -11.09
CA ALA A 143 16.34 -20.84 -11.16
C ALA A 143 17.70 -20.36 -11.74
N ALA A 144 17.68 -19.36 -12.62
CA ALA A 144 18.87 -18.74 -13.21
C ALA A 144 19.60 -17.77 -12.26
N GLY A 145 19.07 -17.49 -11.07
CA GLY A 145 19.72 -16.62 -10.09
C GLY A 145 19.80 -15.15 -10.49
N VAL A 146 18.83 -14.65 -11.28
CA VAL A 146 18.77 -13.22 -11.64
C VAL A 146 18.50 -12.38 -10.40
N LYS A 147 19.33 -11.35 -10.16
CA LYS A 147 19.25 -10.49 -8.96
C LYS A 147 18.16 -9.43 -9.05
N GLU A 148 18.00 -8.82 -10.22
CA GLU A 148 17.10 -7.70 -10.43
C GLU A 148 16.41 -7.81 -11.79
N VAL A 149 15.11 -7.52 -11.80
CA VAL A 149 14.30 -7.47 -13.03
C VAL A 149 13.56 -6.14 -13.06
N GLU A 150 13.69 -5.43 -14.17
CA GLU A 150 13.01 -4.16 -14.43
C GLU A 150 11.68 -4.42 -15.14
N VAL A 151 10.57 -4.14 -14.45
CA VAL A 151 9.22 -4.40 -14.94
C VAL A 151 8.39 -3.11 -15.05
N ARG A 152 7.42 -3.12 -15.96
CA ARG A 152 6.36 -2.10 -15.98
C ARG A 152 5.40 -2.32 -14.81
N SER A 153 4.82 -1.22 -14.33
CA SER A 153 3.91 -1.21 -13.20
C SER A 153 2.78 -0.20 -13.42
N PRO A 154 1.59 -0.40 -12.82
CA PRO A 154 0.56 0.63 -12.75
C PRO A 154 1.07 1.96 -12.18
N LEU A 155 2.06 1.92 -11.28
CA LEU A 155 2.68 3.11 -10.69
C LEU A 155 3.45 3.97 -11.70
N THR A 156 4.05 3.38 -12.74
CA THR A 156 4.86 4.10 -13.75
C THR A 156 4.05 4.52 -14.98
N CYS A 157 2.77 4.16 -15.03
CA CYS A 157 1.93 4.44 -16.18
C CYS A 157 1.58 5.93 -16.29
N LYS A 158 1.90 6.51 -17.45
CA LYS A 158 1.73 7.93 -17.81
C LYS A 158 0.31 8.31 -18.28
N LEU A 159 -0.62 7.36 -18.29
CA LEU A 159 -1.98 7.65 -18.72
C LEU A 159 -2.68 8.57 -17.70
N ARG A 160 -3.27 9.68 -18.15
CA ARG A 160 -3.92 10.68 -17.26
C ARG A 160 -5.08 10.07 -16.47
N PHE A 161 -5.98 9.40 -17.19
CA PHE A 161 -7.15 8.73 -16.61
C PHE A 161 -7.05 7.23 -16.83
N GLY A 162 -7.12 6.45 -15.74
CA GLY A 162 -7.05 4.99 -15.80
C GLY A 162 -5.63 4.42 -15.98
N LEU A 163 -5.56 3.21 -16.53
CA LEU A 163 -4.33 2.42 -16.68
C LEU A 163 -4.15 1.94 -18.14
N CYS A 164 -2.91 1.61 -18.49
CA CYS A 164 -2.57 0.92 -19.73
C CYS A 164 -2.53 -0.60 -19.54
N ALA A 165 -2.91 -1.38 -20.56
CA ALA A 165 -2.93 -2.84 -20.49
C ALA A 165 -1.53 -3.42 -20.24
N LYS A 166 -0.49 -2.92 -20.92
CA LYS A 166 0.89 -3.36 -20.70
C LYS A 166 1.45 -3.01 -19.31
N CYS A 167 0.95 -1.95 -18.69
CA CYS A 167 1.39 -1.50 -17.37
C CYS A 167 0.76 -2.34 -16.26
N TYR A 168 -0.48 -2.78 -16.48
CA TYR A 168 -1.21 -3.66 -15.57
C TYR A 168 -0.84 -5.15 -15.76
N GLY A 169 -0.55 -5.53 -17.02
CA GLY A 169 -0.15 -6.88 -17.42
C GLY A 169 -1.35 -7.81 -17.57
N HIS A 170 -1.26 -8.96 -16.93
CA HIS A 170 -2.30 -9.99 -16.97
C HIS A 170 -3.44 -9.72 -15.99
N ASN A 171 -4.67 -9.99 -16.39
CA ASN A 171 -5.82 -10.02 -15.51
C ASN A 171 -5.88 -11.38 -14.79
N LEU A 172 -5.62 -11.37 -13.49
CA LEU A 172 -5.55 -12.58 -12.66
C LEU A 172 -6.91 -13.27 -12.47
N ALA A 173 -8.02 -12.55 -12.71
CA ALA A 173 -9.36 -13.13 -12.59
C ALA A 173 -9.75 -13.95 -13.81
N THR A 174 -9.39 -13.49 -15.02
CA THR A 174 -9.70 -14.18 -16.28
C THR A 174 -8.57 -15.06 -16.77
N ASN A 175 -7.38 -14.93 -16.17
CA ASN A 175 -6.14 -15.53 -16.64
C ASN A 175 -5.82 -15.22 -18.11
N ASP A 176 -6.15 -14.00 -18.53
CA ASP A 176 -5.92 -13.45 -19.88
C ASP A 176 -5.21 -12.10 -19.78
N LEU A 177 -4.56 -11.68 -20.88
CA LEU A 177 -4.07 -10.31 -21.03
C LEU A 177 -5.18 -9.31 -20.74
N ALA A 178 -4.86 -8.25 -19.99
CA ALA A 178 -5.85 -7.25 -19.63
C ALA A 178 -6.42 -6.56 -20.86
N LYS A 179 -7.75 -6.48 -20.91
CA LYS A 179 -8.50 -5.93 -22.05
C LYS A 179 -8.95 -4.51 -21.72
N ILE A 180 -9.14 -3.71 -22.77
CA ILE A 180 -9.73 -2.37 -22.62
C ILE A 180 -11.14 -2.52 -22.03
N GLY A 181 -11.37 -1.84 -20.91
CA GLY A 181 -12.60 -1.94 -20.10
C GLY A 181 -12.45 -2.73 -18.80
N ASP A 182 -11.34 -3.42 -18.58
CA ASP A 182 -11.13 -4.20 -17.35
C ASP A 182 -11.12 -3.28 -16.11
N PRO A 183 -11.94 -3.59 -15.09
CA PRO A 183 -12.09 -2.78 -13.87
C PRO A 183 -10.96 -3.05 -12.87
N ALA A 184 -9.72 -2.74 -13.26
CA ALA A 184 -8.50 -3.04 -12.49
C ALA A 184 -8.54 -2.53 -11.04
N GLY A 185 -9.10 -1.34 -10.80
CA GLY A 185 -9.24 -0.75 -9.48
C GLY A 185 -10.22 -1.50 -8.56
N VAL A 186 -11.42 -1.81 -9.05
CA VAL A 186 -12.40 -2.58 -8.27
C VAL A 186 -11.86 -3.98 -7.93
N LEU A 187 -11.20 -4.63 -8.90
CA LEU A 187 -10.52 -5.91 -8.68
C LEU A 187 -9.44 -5.80 -7.61
N ALA A 188 -8.63 -4.73 -7.64
CA ALA A 188 -7.61 -4.48 -6.62
C ALA A 188 -8.20 -4.23 -5.23
N ALA A 189 -9.23 -3.39 -5.13
CA ALA A 189 -9.90 -3.09 -3.88
C ALA A 189 -10.52 -4.33 -3.24
N GLN A 190 -11.18 -5.19 -4.03
CA GLN A 190 -11.75 -6.45 -3.54
C GLN A 190 -10.66 -7.44 -3.13
N SER A 191 -9.60 -7.58 -3.94
CA SER A 191 -8.48 -8.50 -3.64
C SER A 191 -7.72 -8.14 -2.37
N ILE A 192 -7.81 -6.90 -1.91
CA ILE A 192 -7.24 -6.44 -0.63
C ILE A 192 -8.30 -6.53 0.49
N GLY A 193 -9.51 -6.06 0.22
CA GLY A 193 -10.57 -5.92 1.23
C GLY A 193 -11.21 -7.23 1.70
N GLU A 194 -11.43 -8.19 0.80
CA GLU A 194 -12.02 -9.49 1.15
C GLU A 194 -11.10 -10.31 2.07
N PRO A 195 -9.79 -10.46 1.77
CA PRO A 195 -8.86 -11.05 2.72
C PRO A 195 -8.73 -10.25 4.02
N GLY A 196 -8.82 -8.91 3.96
CA GLY A 196 -8.85 -8.06 5.15
C GLY A 196 -10.01 -8.37 6.09
N THR A 197 -11.19 -8.69 5.54
CA THR A 197 -12.36 -9.16 6.31
C THR A 197 -12.16 -10.58 6.82
N GLN A 198 -11.45 -11.43 6.07
CA GLN A 198 -11.10 -12.76 6.54
C GLN A 198 -10.13 -12.72 7.74
N LEU A 199 -9.19 -11.76 7.77
CA LEU A 199 -8.26 -11.58 8.90
C LEU A 199 -9.00 -11.34 10.22
N THR A 200 -10.06 -10.53 10.19
CA THR A 200 -10.85 -10.24 11.40
C THR A 200 -11.67 -11.44 11.84
N MET A 201 -12.07 -12.32 10.92
CA MET A 201 -12.87 -13.52 11.20
C MET A 201 -12.06 -14.75 11.65
N ARG A 202 -10.78 -14.89 11.26
CA ARG A 202 -9.95 -16.06 11.62
C ARG A 202 -9.73 -16.22 13.14
N THR A 203 -10.01 -15.18 13.91
CA THR A 203 -9.85 -15.15 15.37
C THR A 203 -10.95 -15.90 16.12
N LYS A 204 -12.08 -16.23 15.45
CA LYS A 204 -13.19 -17.03 16.01
C LYS A 204 -12.73 -18.37 16.61
N HIS A 205 -11.70 -18.98 16.05
CA HIS A 205 -11.23 -20.31 16.45
C HIS A 205 -10.04 -20.30 17.41
N SER A 206 -9.42 -19.12 17.62
CA SER A 206 -8.28 -18.94 18.54
C SER A 206 -8.70 -18.35 19.90
N GLY A 207 -9.99 -18.04 20.07
CA GLY A 207 -10.55 -17.36 21.23
C GLY A 207 -10.13 -17.94 22.58
N GLY A 208 -9.26 -17.20 23.26
CA GLY A 208 -8.89 -17.44 24.66
C GLY A 208 -7.60 -18.22 24.90
N VAL A 209 -6.89 -18.73 23.90
CA VAL A 209 -5.57 -19.39 24.09
C VAL A 209 -4.44 -18.46 23.65
N ALA A 210 -3.37 -18.39 24.44
CA ALA A 210 -2.17 -17.63 24.11
C ALA A 210 -1.63 -17.99 22.70
N GLY A 211 -1.59 -17.02 21.81
CA GLY A 211 -1.13 -17.16 20.42
C GLY A 211 -0.89 -15.79 19.78
N VAL A 212 -0.33 -15.78 18.57
CA VAL A 212 -0.11 -14.55 17.80
C VAL A 212 -1.46 -13.88 17.53
N ASP A 213 -1.66 -12.67 18.05
CA ASP A 213 -2.91 -11.92 17.92
C ASP A 213 -3.07 -11.43 16.47
N VAL A 214 -3.77 -12.23 15.66
CA VAL A 214 -4.12 -11.96 14.25
C VAL A 214 -4.88 -10.63 14.10
N THR A 215 -5.51 -10.13 15.18
CA THR A 215 -6.34 -8.93 15.11
C THR A 215 -5.55 -7.61 14.99
N GLN A 216 -4.23 -7.62 15.23
CA GLN A 216 -3.39 -6.41 15.19
C GLN A 216 -3.05 -5.93 13.77
N GLY A 217 -3.23 -6.77 12.74
CA GLY A 217 -2.83 -6.43 11.37
C GLY A 217 -3.69 -5.34 10.72
N LEU A 218 -5.02 -5.40 10.87
CA LEU A 218 -5.94 -4.47 10.19
C LEU A 218 -5.79 -3.00 10.66
N PRO A 219 -5.67 -2.69 11.97
CA PRO A 219 -5.39 -1.33 12.41
C PRO A 219 -4.13 -0.74 11.77
N ARG A 220 -3.08 -1.55 11.59
CA ARG A 220 -1.87 -1.11 10.93
C ARG A 220 -2.07 -0.90 9.42
N VAL A 221 -2.80 -1.78 8.74
CA VAL A 221 -3.15 -1.61 7.32
C VAL A 221 -3.95 -0.32 7.10
N THR A 222 -4.95 -0.07 7.94
CA THR A 222 -5.75 1.17 7.86
C THR A 222 -4.92 2.41 8.16
N GLU A 223 -3.99 2.35 9.11
CA GLU A 223 -3.05 3.44 9.40
C GLU A 223 -2.19 3.80 8.18
N LEU A 224 -1.69 2.79 7.45
CA LEU A 224 -0.87 2.96 6.25
C LEU A 224 -1.68 3.53 5.07
N PHE A 225 -2.87 3.00 4.81
CA PHE A 225 -3.76 3.53 3.75
C PHE A 225 -4.26 4.95 4.01
N GLU A 226 -4.36 5.36 5.28
CA GLU A 226 -4.70 6.74 5.63
C GLU A 226 -3.48 7.65 5.79
N VAL A 227 -2.26 7.15 5.51
CA VAL A 227 -0.99 7.90 5.60
C VAL A 227 -0.87 8.60 6.96
N ARG A 228 -1.28 7.90 8.03
CA ARG A 228 -1.21 8.41 9.40
C ARG A 228 0.23 8.34 9.90
N THR A 229 0.59 9.31 10.73
CA THR A 229 1.88 9.32 11.40
C THR A 229 1.93 8.20 12.44
N PRO A 230 2.94 7.31 12.39
CA PRO A 230 3.10 6.25 13.37
C PRO A 230 3.19 6.77 14.80
N LYS A 231 2.67 5.98 15.77
CA LYS A 231 2.83 6.29 17.20
C LYS A 231 4.31 6.31 17.62
N LEU A 232 5.09 5.40 17.05
CA LEU A 232 6.53 5.30 17.24
C LEU A 232 7.21 5.58 15.90
N VAL A 233 7.59 6.84 15.69
CA VAL A 233 8.25 7.27 14.46
C VAL A 233 9.75 7.01 14.57
N ALA A 234 10.28 6.23 13.63
CA ALA A 234 11.70 6.09 13.46
C ALA A 234 12.24 7.23 12.58
N PRO A 235 13.22 8.02 13.05
CA PRO A 235 13.80 9.07 12.24
C PRO A 235 14.57 8.49 11.05
N LEU A 236 14.47 9.19 9.91
CA LEU A 236 15.23 8.91 8.70
C LEU A 236 16.43 9.85 8.61
N ALA A 237 17.55 9.34 8.11
CA ALA A 237 18.72 10.16 7.81
C ALA A 237 18.40 11.14 6.66
N GLU A 238 18.36 12.44 6.92
CA GLU A 238 18.17 13.45 5.86
C GLU A 238 19.46 13.71 5.06
N VAL A 239 20.61 13.34 5.60
CA VAL A 239 21.93 13.51 4.97
C VAL A 239 22.69 12.19 4.98
N SER A 240 23.49 11.94 3.94
CA SER A 240 24.42 10.82 3.92
C SER A 240 25.70 11.20 4.64
N GLY A 241 26.25 10.30 5.45
CA GLY A 241 27.45 10.61 6.21
C GLY A 241 27.86 9.53 7.20
N LYS A 242 28.87 9.85 8.00
CA LYS A 242 29.28 9.02 9.13
C LYS A 242 28.39 9.29 10.33
N VAL A 243 27.92 8.22 10.94
CA VAL A 243 27.12 8.26 12.15
C VAL A 243 28.03 8.31 13.37
N LYS A 244 27.71 9.19 14.31
CA LYS A 244 28.24 9.18 15.67
C LYS A 244 27.08 9.01 16.64
N VAL A 245 27.10 7.96 17.45
CA VAL A 245 26.09 7.71 18.49
C VAL A 245 26.65 8.14 19.83
N THR A 246 25.97 9.05 20.51
CA THR A 246 26.31 9.48 21.88
C THR A 246 25.14 9.15 22.80
N GLU A 247 25.37 8.34 23.82
CA GLU A 247 24.35 8.04 24.84
C GLU A 247 24.17 9.26 25.76
N THR A 248 22.93 9.67 25.98
CA THR A 248 22.56 10.74 26.91
C THR A 248 21.44 10.26 27.83
N ASP A 249 21.26 10.90 28.98
CA ASP A 249 20.24 10.51 29.98
C ASP A 249 18.81 10.47 29.41
N ASN A 250 18.55 11.25 28.35
CA ASN A 250 17.24 11.36 27.69
C ASN A 250 17.10 10.47 26.43
N GLY A 251 18.14 9.75 26.02
CA GLY A 251 18.14 8.99 24.76
C GLY A 251 19.50 8.85 24.09
N ASN A 252 19.53 8.13 22.98
CA ASN A 252 20.68 8.04 22.10
C ASN A 252 20.65 9.21 21.12
N LEU A 253 21.64 10.10 21.19
CA LEU A 253 21.84 11.18 20.25
C LEU A 253 22.63 10.67 19.05
N VAL A 254 21.99 10.61 17.89
CA VAL A 254 22.60 10.17 16.65
C VAL A 254 22.95 11.40 15.81
N THR A 255 24.24 11.69 15.70
CA THR A 255 24.76 12.80 14.88
C THR A 255 25.27 12.25 13.54
N ILE A 256 24.79 12.80 12.43
CA ILE A 256 25.27 12.43 11.09
C ILE A 256 26.12 13.57 10.54
N THR A 257 27.39 13.27 10.24
CA THR A 257 28.34 14.23 9.64
C THR A 257 28.56 13.88 8.16
N PRO A 258 28.24 14.78 7.20
CA PRO A 258 28.49 14.56 5.78
C PRO A 258 29.99 14.41 5.45
N THR A 259 30.34 13.53 4.52
CA THR A 259 31.72 13.23 4.11
C THR A 259 32.32 14.21 3.07
N GLY A 260 31.61 15.30 2.72
CA GLY A 260 32.05 16.31 1.74
C GLY A 260 32.82 17.50 2.34
N LYS A 261 33.54 18.27 1.48
CA LYS A 261 34.38 19.43 1.88
C LYS A 261 33.63 20.60 2.55
N SER A 262 32.31 20.63 2.52
CA SER A 262 31.45 21.59 3.26
C SER A 262 30.89 21.01 4.59
N GLY A 263 31.32 19.80 4.97
CA GLY A 263 30.58 18.89 5.88
C GLY A 263 30.55 19.19 7.37
N LYS A 264 30.90 20.40 7.84
CA LYS A 264 30.76 20.76 9.27
C LYS A 264 29.49 21.56 9.59
N GLU A 265 28.93 22.30 8.65
CA GLU A 265 27.77 23.16 8.91
C GLU A 265 26.42 22.41 8.79
N ASP A 266 26.34 21.36 7.95
CA ASP A 266 25.13 20.55 7.75
C ASP A 266 25.07 19.28 8.62
N ARG A 267 25.61 19.34 9.85
CA ARG A 267 25.43 18.23 10.81
C ARG A 267 23.95 18.16 11.22
N LYS A 268 23.39 16.96 11.19
CA LYS A 268 22.02 16.71 11.70
C LYS A 268 22.05 15.79 12.88
N GLU A 269 21.36 16.20 13.94
CA GLU A 269 21.27 15.50 15.21
C GLU A 269 19.85 14.98 15.40
N TYR A 270 19.73 13.69 15.73
CA TYR A 270 18.47 13.01 15.97
C TYR A 270 18.48 12.44 17.38
N LEU A 271 17.55 12.87 18.21
CA LEU A 271 17.36 12.30 19.55
C LEU A 271 16.42 11.10 19.46
N ILE A 272 16.93 9.91 19.79
CA ILE A 272 16.18 8.66 19.75
C ILE A 272 16.01 8.14 21.18
N PRO A 273 14.77 7.91 21.66
CA PRO A 273 14.56 7.37 23.00
C PRO A 273 15.25 6.00 23.20
N LEU A 274 15.79 5.75 24.40
CA LEU A 274 16.44 4.48 24.76
C LEU A 274 15.54 3.25 24.57
N ALA A 275 14.22 3.43 24.60
CA ALA A 275 13.25 2.37 24.35
C ALA A 275 13.25 1.85 22.89
N MET A 276 13.83 2.61 21.95
CA MET A 276 13.90 2.23 20.53
C MET A 276 15.29 1.67 20.20
N PRO A 277 15.39 0.39 19.77
CA PRO A 277 16.68 -0.16 19.36
C PRO A 277 17.14 0.47 18.05
N LEU A 278 18.40 0.90 18.02
CA LEU A 278 19.04 1.51 16.86
C LEU A 278 19.29 0.46 15.77
N LYS A 279 19.12 0.87 14.50
CA LYS A 279 19.46 0.07 13.32
C LYS A 279 20.86 0.40 12.77
N VAL A 280 21.50 1.44 13.29
CA VAL A 280 22.78 1.97 12.84
C VAL A 280 23.84 1.78 13.92
N GLU A 281 25.05 1.46 13.51
CA GLU A 281 26.21 1.30 14.38
C GLU A 281 27.03 2.61 14.45
N ASP A 282 27.74 2.79 15.57
CA ASP A 282 28.64 3.94 15.74
C ASP A 282 29.81 3.87 14.75
N GLY A 283 30.10 4.99 14.07
CA GLY A 283 31.09 5.06 13.00
C GLY A 283 30.62 4.52 11.63
N GLY A 284 29.39 3.99 11.53
CA GLY A 284 28.82 3.48 10.29
C GLY A 284 28.57 4.57 9.24
N LEU A 285 28.60 4.18 7.95
CA LEU A 285 28.19 5.05 6.85
C LEU A 285 26.72 4.82 6.52
N VAL A 286 25.93 5.89 6.52
CA VAL A 286 24.51 5.84 6.16
C VAL A 286 24.23 6.65 4.90
N ALA A 287 23.34 6.12 4.07
CA ALA A 287 22.78 6.82 2.93
C ALA A 287 21.58 7.67 3.33
N VAL A 288 21.20 8.61 2.46
CA VAL A 288 20.00 9.43 2.63
C VAL A 288 18.76 8.53 2.67
N GLY A 289 17.90 8.79 3.66
CA GLY A 289 16.66 8.06 3.94
C GLY A 289 16.86 6.68 4.54
N THR A 290 18.03 6.36 5.10
CA THR A 290 18.22 5.17 5.95
C THR A 290 17.49 5.37 7.28
N GLN A 291 16.79 4.33 7.73
CA GLN A 291 16.09 4.33 9.00
C GLN A 291 17.07 4.14 10.16
N LEU A 292 17.08 5.07 11.12
CA LEU A 292 18.07 5.09 12.20
C LEU A 292 17.70 4.18 13.39
N ALA A 293 16.41 3.96 13.61
CA ALA A 293 15.89 3.17 14.73
C ALA A 293 14.77 2.23 14.30
N THR A 294 14.45 1.26 15.14
CA THR A 294 13.29 0.38 14.93
C THR A 294 12.00 1.14 15.21
N GLY A 295 11.06 1.12 14.26
CA GLY A 295 9.79 1.83 14.36
C GLY A 295 9.12 2.01 13.01
N GLY A 296 7.98 2.71 12.98
CA GLY A 296 7.31 3.06 11.74
C GLY A 296 7.97 4.28 11.10
N VAL A 297 8.08 4.28 9.77
CA VAL A 297 8.53 5.46 9.03
C VAL A 297 7.35 6.38 8.75
N ASP A 298 7.53 7.69 8.97
CA ASP A 298 6.58 8.69 8.51
C ASP A 298 6.69 8.88 6.99
N ILE A 299 5.59 8.63 6.29
CA ILE A 299 5.51 8.68 4.83
C ILE A 299 5.72 10.10 4.30
N LYS A 300 5.31 11.14 5.05
CA LYS A 300 5.50 12.54 4.64
C LYS A 300 6.99 12.91 4.66
N SER A 301 7.68 12.53 5.72
CA SER A 301 9.13 12.67 5.83
C SER A 301 9.85 11.87 4.73
N LEU A 302 9.41 10.65 4.48
CA LEU A 302 9.97 9.81 3.41
C LEU A 302 9.80 10.43 2.02
N LEU A 303 8.63 11.02 1.73
CA LEU A 303 8.35 11.71 0.47
C LEU A 303 9.30 12.90 0.25
N ARG A 304 9.56 13.69 1.30
CA ARG A 304 10.48 14.83 1.24
C ARG A 304 11.93 14.40 1.00
N ILE A 305 12.35 13.26 1.57
CA ILE A 305 13.75 12.83 1.58
C ILE A 305 14.10 11.97 0.36
N LYS A 306 13.28 10.97 0.04
CA LYS A 306 13.55 9.97 -1.02
C LYS A 306 12.66 10.12 -2.26
N GLY A 307 11.66 11.01 -2.23
CA GLY A 307 10.73 11.23 -3.33
C GLY A 307 9.60 10.21 -3.42
N LEU A 308 8.75 10.40 -4.44
CA LEU A 308 7.47 9.70 -4.57
C LEU A 308 7.62 8.18 -4.74
N ARG A 309 8.52 7.75 -5.62
CA ARG A 309 8.69 6.32 -5.96
C ARG A 309 9.11 5.50 -4.75
N ALA A 310 10.05 6.00 -3.96
CA ALA A 310 10.50 5.33 -2.75
C ALA A 310 9.38 5.20 -1.71
N SER A 311 8.57 6.25 -1.53
CA SER A 311 7.41 6.23 -0.63
C SER A 311 6.34 5.24 -1.08
N GLN A 312 6.08 5.14 -2.37
CA GLN A 312 5.13 4.16 -2.92
C GLN A 312 5.59 2.72 -2.70
N ILE A 313 6.85 2.42 -2.98
CA ILE A 313 7.43 1.09 -2.78
C ILE A 313 7.42 0.72 -1.30
N TYR A 314 7.77 1.67 -0.42
CA TYR A 314 7.71 1.48 1.03
C TYR A 314 6.28 1.13 1.50
N LEU A 315 5.27 1.88 1.04
CA LEU A 315 3.87 1.62 1.35
C LEU A 315 3.43 0.21 0.93
N ILE A 316 3.77 -0.20 -0.30
CA ILE A 316 3.45 -1.54 -0.80
C ILE A 316 4.14 -2.61 0.05
N HIS A 317 5.42 -2.42 0.37
CA HIS A 317 6.19 -3.37 1.16
C HIS A 317 5.62 -3.57 2.57
N GLU A 318 5.32 -2.48 3.27
CA GLU A 318 4.76 -2.52 4.62
C GLU A 318 3.37 -3.17 4.65
N ILE A 319 2.48 -2.75 3.75
CA ILE A 319 1.12 -3.30 3.71
C ILE A 319 1.17 -4.79 3.35
N GLN A 320 1.97 -5.17 2.37
CA GLN A 320 2.11 -6.56 1.97
C GLN A 320 2.73 -7.39 3.10
N GLY A 321 3.77 -6.90 3.78
CA GLY A 321 4.38 -7.61 4.90
C GLY A 321 3.37 -8.03 5.96
N ILE A 322 2.33 -7.22 6.18
CA ILE A 322 1.22 -7.56 7.08
C ILE A 322 0.40 -8.72 6.52
N TYR A 323 -0.04 -8.68 5.26
CA TYR A 323 -0.80 -9.79 4.66
C TYR A 323 0.01 -11.10 4.60
N GLU A 324 1.30 -11.01 4.23
CA GLU A 324 2.21 -12.15 4.15
C GLU A 324 2.51 -12.75 5.53
N SER A 325 2.63 -11.91 6.57
CA SER A 325 2.77 -12.39 7.96
C SER A 325 1.58 -13.24 8.41
N GLN A 326 0.41 -13.04 7.80
CA GLN A 326 -0.82 -13.79 8.05
C GLN A 326 -1.04 -14.94 7.05
N GLY A 327 -0.04 -15.21 6.20
CA GLY A 327 -0.07 -16.28 5.20
C GLY A 327 -1.01 -16.01 4.02
N ILE A 328 -1.34 -14.74 3.75
CA ILE A 328 -2.18 -14.34 2.62
C ILE A 328 -1.27 -13.78 1.52
N GLY A 329 -1.15 -14.50 0.41
CA GLY A 329 -0.39 -14.05 -0.76
C GLY A 329 -1.27 -13.30 -1.74
N ILE A 330 -1.18 -11.97 -1.74
CA ILE A 330 -1.85 -11.09 -2.73
C ILE A 330 -0.79 -10.62 -3.73
N HIS A 331 -1.14 -10.48 -5.00
CA HIS A 331 -0.19 -9.98 -5.99
C HIS A 331 0.04 -8.46 -5.85
N ASP A 332 1.30 -8.01 -5.86
CA ASP A 332 1.73 -6.62 -5.66
C ASP A 332 0.97 -5.61 -6.56
N LYS A 333 0.61 -6.01 -7.79
CA LYS A 333 -0.17 -5.18 -8.74
C LYS A 333 -1.44 -4.56 -8.14
N HIS A 334 -2.13 -5.25 -7.22
CA HIS A 334 -3.34 -4.70 -6.60
C HIS A 334 -3.00 -3.53 -5.69
N PHE A 335 -1.94 -3.65 -4.88
CA PHE A 335 -1.47 -2.54 -4.06
C PHE A 335 -0.93 -1.40 -4.91
N GLU A 336 -0.24 -1.70 -6.01
CA GLU A 336 0.26 -0.70 -6.96
C GLU A 336 -0.86 0.16 -7.55
N VAL A 337 -2.01 -0.44 -7.89
CA VAL A 337 -3.18 0.32 -8.39
C VAL A 337 -3.75 1.26 -7.33
N ILE A 338 -3.91 0.79 -6.09
CA ILE A 338 -4.44 1.64 -5.00
C ILE A 338 -3.45 2.74 -4.64
N VAL A 339 -2.17 2.41 -4.47
CA VAL A 339 -1.12 3.37 -4.09
C VAL A 339 -0.90 4.39 -5.20
N ARG A 340 -1.03 4.02 -6.47
CA ARG A 340 -1.06 4.98 -7.57
C ARG A 340 -2.16 6.02 -7.35
N LYS A 341 -3.39 5.59 -7.06
CA LYS A 341 -4.53 6.49 -6.85
C LYS A 341 -4.38 7.38 -5.62
N MET A 342 -3.71 6.91 -4.57
CA MET A 342 -3.33 7.75 -3.43
C MET A 342 -2.32 8.85 -3.78
N CYS A 343 -1.55 8.67 -4.85
CA CYS A 343 -0.46 9.54 -5.28
C CYS A 343 -0.78 10.36 -6.54
N ASP A 344 -2.00 10.29 -7.06
CA ASP A 344 -2.43 11.00 -8.28
C ASP A 344 -2.78 12.47 -7.99
N TYR A 345 -2.29 13.06 -6.89
CA TYR A 345 -2.63 14.42 -6.45
C TYR A 345 -1.39 15.31 -6.34
N VAL A 346 -1.58 16.57 -6.70
CA VAL A 346 -0.57 17.62 -6.61
C VAL A 346 -1.14 18.83 -5.90
N ARG A 347 -0.30 19.53 -5.14
CA ARG A 347 -0.64 20.84 -4.57
C ARG A 347 0.05 21.92 -5.37
N ILE A 348 -0.73 22.87 -5.87
CA ILE A 348 -0.20 23.98 -6.67
C ILE A 348 0.58 24.93 -5.76
N ASP A 349 1.84 25.20 -6.08
CA ASP A 349 2.67 26.15 -5.35
C ASP A 349 2.65 27.52 -6.05
N ASN A 350 2.85 27.55 -7.38
CA ASN A 350 2.71 28.75 -8.21
C ASN A 350 1.78 28.47 -9.39
N VAL A 351 0.92 29.44 -9.71
CA VAL A 351 -0.12 29.29 -10.73
C VAL A 351 0.40 29.54 -12.16
N GLY A 352 1.44 30.35 -12.32
CA GLY A 352 1.85 30.83 -13.65
C GLY A 352 0.68 31.52 -14.35
N ASP A 353 0.50 31.24 -15.64
CA ASP A 353 -0.62 31.74 -16.47
C ASP A 353 -1.79 30.76 -16.58
N THR A 354 -1.82 29.72 -15.73
CA THR A 354 -2.90 28.72 -15.73
C THR A 354 -4.15 29.23 -15.00
N SER A 355 -5.30 28.59 -15.24
CA SER A 355 -6.54 28.86 -14.50
C SER A 355 -6.59 28.22 -13.11
N LEU A 356 -5.45 27.79 -12.56
CA LEU A 356 -5.36 27.06 -11.31
C LEU A 356 -5.32 27.99 -10.09
N VAL A 357 -5.56 27.45 -8.89
CA VAL A 357 -5.54 28.22 -7.64
C VAL A 357 -4.36 27.80 -6.78
N ALA A 358 -3.56 28.77 -6.32
CA ALA A 358 -2.43 28.53 -5.45
C ALA A 358 -2.87 27.85 -4.14
N GLY A 359 -2.17 26.79 -3.75
CA GLY A 359 -2.47 25.99 -2.56
C GLY A 359 -3.57 24.94 -2.72
N ASP A 360 -4.30 24.93 -3.85
CA ASP A 360 -5.34 23.94 -4.10
C ASP A 360 -4.72 22.56 -4.40
N VAL A 361 -5.48 21.51 -4.08
CA VAL A 361 -5.11 20.11 -4.28
C VAL A 361 -5.97 19.53 -5.38
N ILE A 362 -5.33 19.29 -6.54
CA ILE A 362 -5.99 18.79 -7.75
C ILE A 362 -5.39 17.47 -8.20
N SER A 363 -6.11 16.75 -9.06
CA SER A 363 -5.55 15.55 -9.69
C SER A 363 -4.40 15.91 -10.61
N ARG A 364 -3.43 15.01 -10.72
CA ARG A 364 -2.27 15.13 -11.59
C ARG A 364 -2.68 15.23 -13.06
N GLY A 365 -3.72 14.49 -13.47
CA GLY A 365 -4.25 14.57 -14.83
C GLY A 365 -4.77 15.96 -15.17
N SER A 366 -5.58 16.55 -14.29
CA SER A 366 -6.10 17.91 -14.44
C SER A 366 -4.98 18.97 -14.43
N TYR A 367 -3.96 18.79 -13.59
CA TYR A 367 -2.77 19.65 -13.57
C TYR A 367 -1.97 19.60 -14.88
N GLU A 368 -1.71 18.40 -15.40
CA GLU A 368 -0.99 18.20 -16.67
C GLU A 368 -1.75 18.85 -17.84
N MET A 369 -3.08 18.70 -17.88
CA MET A 369 -3.92 19.34 -18.90
C MET A 369 -3.89 20.87 -18.83
N ALA A 370 -4.00 21.45 -17.63
CA ALA A 370 -3.94 22.90 -17.45
C ALA A 370 -2.59 23.48 -17.88
N ASN A 371 -1.49 22.80 -17.55
CA ASN A 371 -0.15 23.21 -17.95
C ASN A 371 0.07 23.10 -19.47
N GLU A 372 -0.37 22.01 -20.08
CA GLU A 372 -0.29 21.85 -21.54
C GLU A 372 -1.07 22.95 -22.27
N ALA A 373 -2.26 23.32 -21.76
CA ALA A 373 -3.05 24.41 -22.32
C ALA A 373 -2.34 25.77 -22.21
N ALA A 374 -1.71 26.07 -21.07
CA ALA A 374 -0.94 27.30 -20.88
C ALA A 374 0.29 27.35 -21.78
N ILE A 375 1.04 26.24 -21.90
CA ILE A 375 2.20 26.13 -22.79
C ILE A 375 1.79 26.30 -24.26
N ALA A 376 0.65 25.73 -24.67
CA ALA A 376 0.13 25.88 -26.03
C ALA A 376 -0.24 27.34 -26.37
N GLN A 377 -0.58 28.14 -25.36
CA GLN A 377 -0.83 29.58 -25.48
C GLN A 377 0.44 30.43 -25.35
N GLY A 378 1.60 29.80 -25.08
CA GLY A 378 2.89 30.47 -24.89
C GLY A 378 3.09 31.09 -23.50
N GLY A 379 2.25 30.76 -22.52
CA GLY A 379 2.34 31.24 -21.14
C GLY A 379 3.24 30.38 -20.24
N GLU A 380 3.43 30.83 -19.00
CA GLU A 380 4.20 30.11 -17.99
C GLU A 380 3.38 28.99 -17.33
N PRO A 381 3.91 27.74 -17.26
CA PRO A 381 3.22 26.64 -16.60
C PRO A 381 3.20 26.80 -15.07
N ALA A 382 2.17 26.25 -14.43
CA ALA A 382 2.11 26.16 -12.98
C ALA A 382 3.19 25.21 -12.43
N THR A 383 3.65 25.46 -11.21
CA THR A 383 4.52 24.55 -10.45
C THR A 383 3.76 23.95 -9.28
N ALA A 384 3.92 22.65 -9.06
CA ALA A 384 3.22 21.94 -8.00
C ALA A 384 4.11 20.90 -7.29
N THR A 385 3.79 20.63 -6.02
CA THR A 385 4.42 19.59 -5.21
C THR A 385 3.53 18.35 -5.17
N SER A 386 4.10 17.17 -5.46
CA SER A 386 3.37 15.89 -5.36
C SER A 386 2.96 15.57 -3.93
N LEU A 387 1.73 15.09 -3.75
CA LEU A 387 1.20 14.68 -2.45
C LEU A 387 0.84 13.19 -2.46
N ILE A 388 0.95 12.57 -1.28
CA ILE A 388 0.36 11.26 -1.01
C ILE A 388 -0.81 11.50 -0.04
N LEU A 389 -2.03 11.27 -0.51
CA LEU A 389 -3.24 11.41 0.29
C LEU A 389 -3.68 10.03 0.83
N GLY A 390 -4.20 10.03 2.05
CA GLY A 390 -4.90 8.87 2.59
C GLY A 390 -6.17 8.56 1.79
N THR A 391 -6.65 7.32 1.86
CA THR A 391 -7.80 6.87 1.05
C THR A 391 -9.05 7.72 1.25
N ILE A 392 -9.35 8.20 2.46
CA ILE A 392 -10.51 9.09 2.68
C ILE A 392 -10.33 10.41 1.92
N ARG A 393 -9.17 11.05 2.05
CA ARG A 393 -8.90 12.35 1.41
C ARG A 393 -8.83 12.22 -0.10
N ALA A 394 -8.20 11.16 -0.61
CA ALA A 394 -8.18 10.87 -2.03
C ALA A 394 -9.60 10.73 -2.60
N ALA A 395 -10.52 10.04 -1.90
CA ALA A 395 -11.91 9.90 -2.34
C ALA A 395 -12.72 11.21 -2.31
N LEU A 396 -12.28 12.24 -1.59
CA LEU A 396 -12.93 13.56 -1.55
C LEU A 396 -12.39 14.52 -2.63
N HIS A 397 -11.12 14.35 -3.04
CA HIS A 397 -10.45 15.20 -4.03
C HIS A 397 -10.48 14.65 -5.46
N THR A 398 -11.25 13.59 -5.72
CA THR A 398 -11.51 13.07 -7.08
C THR A 398 -12.08 14.16 -8.01
N ASP A 399 -11.77 14.07 -9.30
CA ASP A 399 -12.26 15.00 -10.32
C ASP A 399 -13.80 14.96 -10.45
N SER A 400 -14.44 13.82 -10.13
CA SER A 400 -15.90 13.74 -10.08
C SER A 400 -16.44 14.19 -8.74
N TRP A 401 -17.13 15.34 -8.74
CA TRP A 401 -17.85 15.80 -7.56
C TRP A 401 -19.04 14.89 -7.22
N LEU A 402 -19.68 14.23 -8.21
CA LEU A 402 -20.80 13.32 -7.96
C LEU A 402 -20.33 12.06 -7.20
N SER A 403 -19.15 11.56 -7.56
CA SER A 403 -18.51 10.43 -6.89
C SER A 403 -18.07 10.78 -5.47
N ALA A 404 -17.47 11.96 -5.28
CA ALA A 404 -17.10 12.48 -3.96
C ALA A 404 -18.32 12.69 -3.05
N ALA A 405 -19.38 13.33 -3.56
CA ALA A 405 -20.58 13.67 -2.79
C ALA A 405 -21.31 12.43 -2.24
N SER A 406 -21.20 11.28 -2.92
CA SER A 406 -21.79 10.01 -2.48
C SER A 406 -20.93 9.24 -1.47
N PHE A 407 -19.71 9.69 -1.19
CA PHE A 407 -18.83 9.07 -0.20
C PHE A 407 -19.07 9.62 1.22
N GLN A 408 -18.66 10.87 1.47
CA GLN A 408 -18.77 11.60 2.74
C GLN A 408 -18.87 13.11 2.49
N ASP A 409 -19.21 13.89 3.53
CA ASP A 409 -19.23 15.37 3.50
C ASP A 409 -20.02 15.99 2.33
N THR A 410 -21.15 15.34 1.97
CA THR A 410 -21.98 15.67 0.81
C THR A 410 -22.34 17.15 0.69
N THR A 411 -22.68 17.81 1.80
CA THR A 411 -23.06 19.23 1.80
C THR A 411 -21.92 20.14 1.40
N SER A 412 -20.70 19.88 1.90
CA SER A 412 -19.51 20.66 1.54
C SER A 412 -19.19 20.47 0.06
N VAL A 413 -19.13 19.21 -0.39
CA VAL A 413 -18.79 18.87 -1.78
C VAL A 413 -19.76 19.52 -2.75
N LEU A 414 -21.08 19.47 -2.48
CA LEU A 414 -22.09 20.09 -3.34
C LEU A 414 -22.01 21.62 -3.32
N THR A 415 -21.75 22.22 -2.16
CA THR A 415 -21.62 23.69 -2.04
C THR A 415 -20.41 24.19 -2.82
N ASP A 416 -19.25 23.58 -2.63
CA ASP A 416 -18.01 23.94 -3.32
C ASP A 416 -18.15 23.77 -4.84
N SER A 417 -18.77 22.66 -5.27
CA SER A 417 -19.00 22.38 -6.68
C SER A 417 -19.99 23.37 -7.32
N ALA A 418 -21.03 23.77 -6.59
CA ALA A 418 -22.00 24.77 -7.05
C ALA A 418 -21.37 26.16 -7.16
N VAL A 419 -20.55 26.56 -6.18
CA VAL A 419 -19.84 27.86 -6.20
C VAL A 419 -18.85 27.95 -7.35
N GLN A 420 -18.15 26.84 -7.64
CA GLN A 420 -17.15 26.78 -8.71
C GLN A 420 -17.76 26.48 -10.09
N GLY A 421 -19.05 26.12 -10.17
CA GLY A 421 -19.69 25.71 -11.42
C GLY A 421 -19.06 24.46 -12.05
N ARG A 422 -18.62 23.49 -11.25
CA ARG A 422 -17.89 22.30 -11.73
C ARG A 422 -18.76 21.44 -12.65
N ILE A 423 -18.17 20.99 -13.76
CA ILE A 423 -18.78 20.05 -14.70
C ILE A 423 -18.25 18.65 -14.41
N ASP A 424 -19.14 17.66 -14.30
CA ASP A 424 -18.75 16.26 -14.14
C ASP A 424 -18.74 15.55 -15.50
N HIS A 425 -17.59 14.96 -15.85
CA HIS A 425 -17.37 14.27 -17.12
C HIS A 425 -17.73 12.78 -17.07
N LEU A 426 -18.22 12.25 -15.95
CA LEU A 426 -18.73 10.89 -15.80
C LEU A 426 -17.72 9.81 -16.23
N ILE A 427 -16.45 10.04 -15.92
CA ILE A 427 -15.33 9.20 -16.37
C ILE A 427 -15.32 7.86 -15.61
N GLY A 428 -15.66 7.86 -14.33
CA GLY A 428 -15.64 6.69 -13.46
C GLY A 428 -16.88 5.79 -13.58
N MET A 429 -16.89 4.71 -12.80
CA MET A 429 -18.06 3.82 -12.72
C MET A 429 -19.17 4.38 -11.84
N LYS A 430 -18.83 5.08 -10.76
CA LYS A 430 -19.76 5.40 -9.68
C LYS A 430 -20.78 6.44 -10.12
N GLU A 431 -20.32 7.44 -10.85
CA GLU A 431 -21.11 8.51 -11.45
C GLU A 431 -22.15 7.93 -12.40
N ASN A 432 -21.72 7.02 -13.28
CA ASN A 432 -22.59 6.35 -14.24
C ASN A 432 -23.66 5.50 -13.55
N VAL A 433 -23.31 4.80 -12.46
CA VAL A 433 -24.28 4.05 -11.65
C VAL A 433 -25.30 4.98 -11.00
N ILE A 434 -24.86 6.10 -10.42
CA ILE A 434 -25.74 7.06 -9.72
C ILE A 434 -26.79 7.65 -10.68
N ILE A 435 -26.40 7.99 -11.91
CA ILE A 435 -27.30 8.59 -12.90
C ILE A 435 -28.07 7.55 -13.74
N GLY A 436 -27.82 6.25 -13.55
CA GLY A 436 -28.48 5.18 -14.32
C GLY A 436 -27.96 4.97 -15.75
N ARG A 437 -26.70 5.34 -16.03
CA ARG A 437 -26.01 5.05 -17.30
C ARG A 437 -25.19 3.75 -17.21
N LEU A 438 -24.89 3.15 -18.37
CA LEU A 438 -24.00 1.99 -18.41
C LEU A 438 -22.58 2.40 -18.01
N VAL A 439 -21.97 1.59 -17.13
CA VAL A 439 -20.59 1.77 -16.67
C VAL A 439 -19.57 1.68 -17.80
N PRO A 440 -18.42 2.39 -17.69
CA PRO A 440 -17.40 2.46 -18.74
C PRO A 440 -16.47 1.24 -18.77
N THR A 441 -17.03 0.02 -18.79
CA THR A 441 -16.29 -1.25 -18.85
C THR A 441 -16.36 -1.94 -20.22
N SER A 442 -17.11 -1.37 -21.17
CA SER A 442 -17.09 -1.83 -22.57
C SER A 442 -15.96 -1.15 -23.34
N LYS A 443 -15.42 -1.83 -24.37
CA LYS A 443 -14.29 -1.31 -25.18
C LYS A 443 -14.55 0.07 -25.77
N GLU A 444 -15.79 0.35 -26.18
CA GLU A 444 -16.20 1.65 -26.75
C GLU A 444 -16.26 2.75 -25.69
N ARG A 445 -16.81 2.47 -24.50
CA ARG A 445 -16.97 3.47 -23.43
C ARG A 445 -15.74 3.67 -22.56
N ALA A 446 -14.88 2.66 -22.49
CA ALA A 446 -13.62 2.75 -21.76
C ALA A 446 -12.62 3.66 -22.46
N LYS A 447 -12.69 3.75 -23.80
CA LYS A 447 -11.95 4.74 -24.57
C LYS A 447 -12.52 6.12 -24.27
N ILE A 448 -11.64 7.02 -23.85
CA ILE A 448 -11.96 8.43 -23.69
C ILE A 448 -11.70 9.07 -25.04
N GLU A 449 -12.76 9.33 -25.80
CA GLU A 449 -12.69 10.18 -26.99
C GLU A 449 -12.90 11.63 -26.52
N ASN A 450 -11.92 12.50 -26.75
CA ASN A 450 -11.96 13.95 -26.50
C ASN A 450 -12.04 14.40 -25.02
N ILE A 451 -10.99 14.11 -24.23
CA ILE A 451 -10.68 14.86 -22.99
C ILE A 451 -9.22 15.32 -23.04
#